data_AF-A0AAE1GK75-F1
#
_entry.id   AF-A0AAE1GK75-F1
#
_cell.length_a   1.000
_cell.length_b   1.000
_cell.length_c   1.000
_cell.angle_alpha   90.00
_cell.angle_beta   90.00
_cell.angle_gamma   90.00
#
_symmetry.space_group_name_H-M   'P 1'
#
loop_
_entity.id
_entity.type
_entity.pdbx_description
1 polymer ?
#
loop_
_entity_poly.entity_id
_entity_poly.type
_entity_poly.pdbx_seq_one_letter_code
_entity_poly.pdbx_strand_id
1 'polypeptide(L)'
;MTVMLPQTGRPNNTITYRRRSWLLSLSGKYGGLETIAWEMANMTLFDLVEPEVTHKVPKHWHSFPPPHPLWHPVLGTLYVIIGLFALFGNGVVLWVFCCTRSLRSGTNLLVINLAFSDLCMVISQFPILVCNCFSQAWVIGPFVCELYGFCGALFGTMSIINLAVIAYDRYRAILSPFGGTQLSMRRAGLWLLLIWVYSGGWCALPFFGWNQYVLEGLLTSCTFDYLSMDTWSRSYVVVLFLASYAVPLVVVCYAYFGIVSSVSRHDRNLKSHERAQGENVRYQNLQRRESQLNRFVFTSVLAFMIASTPYAG
;
A
#
# COMPACT_ATOMS: atom_id res chain seq x y z
N MET A 1 -39.39 10.43 35.45
CA MET A 1 -38.82 10.49 34.09
C MET A 1 -37.56 11.35 34.12
N THR A 2 -36.38 10.74 34.25
CA THR A 2 -35.13 11.30 33.71
C THR A 2 -34.19 10.12 33.46
N VAL A 3 -33.73 10.03 32.22
CA VAL A 3 -33.02 8.89 31.61
C VAL A 3 -31.57 8.84 32.12
N MET A 4 -31.10 7.65 32.51
CA MET A 4 -29.67 7.39 32.71
C MET A 4 -28.99 7.28 31.34
N LEU A 5 -27.95 8.10 31.11
CA LEU A 5 -26.97 7.89 30.04
C LEU A 5 -25.71 7.22 30.63
N PRO A 6 -25.13 6.20 29.97
CA PRO A 6 -23.92 5.54 30.43
C PRO A 6 -22.69 6.42 30.21
N GLN A 7 -21.81 6.48 31.23
CA GLN A 7 -20.53 7.16 31.13
C GLN A 7 -19.64 6.47 30.10
N THR A 8 -19.26 7.23 29.08
CA THR A 8 -18.28 6.87 28.07
C THR A 8 -16.90 6.72 28.72
N GLY A 9 -16.21 5.63 28.36
CA GLY A 9 -14.90 5.25 28.88
C GLY A 9 -13.84 6.33 28.66
N ARG A 10 -13.11 6.65 29.73
CA ARG A 10 -11.98 7.58 29.73
C ARG A 10 -10.84 7.04 28.85
N PRO A 11 -10.16 7.90 28.06
CA PRO A 11 -8.91 7.53 27.41
C PRO A 11 -7.83 7.20 28.45
N ASN A 12 -6.98 6.23 28.10
CA ASN A 12 -6.02 5.57 28.99
C ASN A 12 -4.89 6.53 29.44
N ASN A 13 -5.10 7.24 30.57
CA ASN A 13 -4.21 8.29 31.12
C ASN A 13 -2.77 7.83 31.46
N THR A 14 -2.52 6.53 31.48
CA THR A 14 -1.21 5.95 31.86
C THR A 14 -0.15 6.17 30.77
N ILE A 15 -0.53 6.12 29.50
CA ILE A 15 0.37 6.30 28.35
C ILE A 15 0.77 7.77 28.22
N THR A 16 -0.19 8.69 28.38
CA THR A 16 0.04 10.14 28.38
C THR A 16 0.93 10.59 29.54
N TYR A 17 0.78 9.99 30.73
CA TYR A 17 1.64 10.29 31.88
C TYR A 17 3.07 9.78 31.70
N ARG A 18 3.24 8.53 31.23
CA ARG A 18 4.56 7.92 30.98
C ARG A 18 5.32 8.68 29.88
N ARG A 19 4.63 9.10 28.82
CA ARG A 19 5.18 9.96 27.75
C ARG A 19 5.59 11.34 28.24
N ARG A 20 4.75 12.01 29.05
CA ARG A 20 5.10 13.32 29.62
C ARG A 20 6.30 13.20 30.55
N SER A 21 6.38 12.16 31.35
CA SER A 21 7.54 11.85 32.18
C SER A 21 8.80 11.55 31.37
N TRP A 22 8.70 10.89 30.22
CA TRP A 22 9.84 10.56 29.38
C TRP A 22 10.33 11.77 28.55
N LEU A 23 9.41 12.54 27.97
CA LEU A 23 9.72 13.83 27.32
C LEU A 23 10.22 14.88 28.32
N LEU A 24 9.71 14.90 29.55
CA LEU A 24 10.24 15.73 30.63
C LEU A 24 11.56 15.17 31.18
N SER A 25 11.79 13.86 31.13
CA SER A 25 13.10 13.27 31.42
C SER A 25 14.14 13.63 30.38
N LEU A 26 13.75 13.77 29.11
CA LEU A 26 14.60 14.31 28.05
C LEU A 26 14.79 15.82 28.24
N SER A 27 13.71 16.59 28.39
CA SER A 27 13.76 18.05 28.60
C SER A 27 14.50 18.44 29.88
N GLY A 28 14.43 17.63 30.94
CA GLY A 28 15.12 17.82 32.20
C GLY A 28 16.58 17.32 32.19
N LYS A 29 16.94 16.41 31.27
CA LYS A 29 18.34 16.02 31.03
C LYS A 29 19.09 17.04 30.18
N TYR A 30 18.42 17.74 29.25
CA TYR A 30 19.10 18.33 28.08
C TYR A 30 18.98 19.86 27.91
N GLY A 31 18.45 20.61 28.88
CA GLY A 31 18.60 22.08 28.92
C GLY A 31 18.04 22.86 27.71
N GLY A 32 18.17 24.19 27.72
CA GLY A 32 17.64 25.08 26.66
C GLY A 32 18.39 25.00 25.32
N LEU A 33 17.96 25.80 24.33
CA LEU A 33 18.39 25.71 22.92
C LEU A 33 19.91 25.66 22.64
N GLU A 34 20.77 26.20 23.51
CA GLU A 34 22.23 26.18 23.33
C GLU A 34 22.90 24.85 23.78
N THR A 35 22.28 24.09 24.69
CA THR A 35 22.75 22.77 25.14
C THR A 35 22.38 21.67 24.14
N ILE A 36 21.22 21.83 23.48
CA ILE A 36 20.71 20.94 22.43
C ILE A 36 21.74 20.75 21.29
N ALA A 37 22.48 21.79 20.89
CA ALA A 37 23.41 21.72 19.76
C ALA A 37 24.65 20.85 20.03
N TRP A 38 25.16 20.82 21.27
CA TRP A 38 26.32 19.99 21.65
C TRP A 38 25.93 18.55 22.02
N GLU A 39 24.71 18.31 22.51
CA GLU A 39 24.23 16.97 22.88
C GLU A 39 23.57 16.20 21.73
N MET A 40 23.03 16.88 20.70
CA MET A 40 22.71 16.23 19.43
C MET A 40 23.93 15.57 18.75
N ALA A 41 25.16 15.90 19.16
CA ALA A 41 26.37 15.25 18.64
C ALA A 41 26.59 13.82 19.17
N ASN A 42 26.01 13.46 20.33
CA ASN A 42 26.14 12.13 20.95
C ASN A 42 24.82 11.33 21.01
N MET A 43 23.69 11.93 20.63
CA MET A 43 22.42 11.22 20.53
C MET A 43 22.31 10.47 19.21
N THR A 44 21.70 9.29 19.28
CA THR A 44 21.39 8.46 18.12
C THR A 44 19.88 8.38 17.92
N LEU A 45 19.45 7.97 16.73
CA LEU A 45 18.03 7.67 16.46
C LEU A 45 17.45 6.66 17.47
N PHE A 46 18.26 5.70 17.92
CA PHE A 46 17.86 4.70 18.90
C PHE A 46 17.43 5.33 20.23
N ASP A 47 18.10 6.40 20.67
CA ASP A 47 17.81 7.07 21.94
C ASP A 47 16.46 7.82 21.94
N LEU A 48 15.87 8.06 20.76
CA LEU A 48 14.55 8.69 20.62
C LEU A 48 13.37 7.72 20.80
N VAL A 49 13.62 6.42 20.73
CA VAL A 49 12.56 5.40 20.75
C VAL A 49 12.20 5.01 22.18
N GLU A 50 10.90 4.81 22.43
CA GLU A 50 10.43 4.37 23.73
C GLU A 50 11.00 2.98 24.11
N PRO A 51 11.42 2.75 25.37
CA PRO A 51 12.08 1.51 25.79
C PRO A 51 11.35 0.23 25.40
N GLU A 52 10.02 0.26 25.40
CA GLU A 52 9.17 -0.88 25.03
C GLU A 52 9.33 -1.33 23.57
N VAL A 53 9.79 -0.44 22.68
CA VAL A 53 9.89 -0.70 21.22
C VAL A 53 11.35 -0.75 20.75
N THR A 54 12.32 -0.43 21.61
CA THR A 54 13.76 -0.45 21.27
C THR A 54 14.24 -1.78 20.66
N HIS A 55 13.69 -2.92 21.09
CA HIS A 55 14.01 -4.25 20.56
C HIS A 55 13.59 -4.44 19.08
N LYS A 56 12.71 -3.57 18.56
CA LYS A 56 12.29 -3.52 17.16
C LYS A 56 13.14 -2.58 16.30
N VAL A 57 14.18 -1.96 16.83
CA VAL A 57 15.09 -1.07 16.08
C VAL A 57 16.27 -1.87 15.53
N PRO A 58 16.40 -2.05 14.20
CA PRO A 58 17.55 -2.69 13.60
C PRO A 58 18.87 -2.02 14.02
N LYS A 59 19.91 -2.83 14.26
CA LYS A 59 21.24 -2.36 14.68
C LYS A 59 21.84 -1.29 13.75
N HIS A 60 21.49 -1.34 12.47
CA HIS A 60 21.89 -0.35 11.47
C HIS A 60 21.57 1.09 11.93
N TRP A 61 20.39 1.32 12.51
CA TRP A 61 19.93 2.65 12.90
C TRP A 61 20.58 3.19 14.17
N HIS A 62 21.32 2.37 14.91
CA HIS A 62 21.93 2.75 16.20
C HIS A 62 23.09 3.73 16.02
N SER A 63 23.68 3.80 14.84
CA SER A 63 24.84 4.67 14.56
C SER A 63 24.47 6.01 13.91
N PHE A 64 23.19 6.24 13.63
CA PHE A 64 22.75 7.44 12.91
C PHE A 64 22.30 8.54 13.89
N PRO A 65 22.73 9.79 13.69
CA PRO A 65 22.23 10.91 14.46
C PRO A 65 20.77 11.21 14.11
N PRO A 66 20.00 11.82 15.03
CA PRO A 66 18.63 12.24 14.74
C PRO A 66 18.61 13.31 13.64
N PRO A 67 17.60 13.30 12.75
CA PRO A 67 17.47 14.28 11.69
C PRO A 67 17.17 15.66 12.26
N HIS A 68 17.35 16.70 11.43
CA HIS A 68 16.89 18.04 11.79
C HIS A 68 15.39 18.01 12.17
N PRO A 69 14.96 18.65 13.27
CA PRO A 69 13.59 18.53 13.81
C PRO A 69 12.47 18.87 12.82
N LEU A 70 12.77 19.65 11.77
CA LEU A 70 11.82 20.01 10.71
C LEU A 70 11.45 18.85 9.77
N TRP A 71 12.27 17.81 9.65
CA TRP A 71 11.98 16.68 8.77
C TRP A 71 10.73 15.91 9.17
N HIS A 72 10.53 15.73 10.48
CA HIS A 72 9.37 15.05 11.03
C HIS A 72 8.02 15.72 10.69
N PRO A 73 7.79 17.02 10.96
CA PRO A 73 6.55 17.70 10.57
C PRO A 73 6.41 17.86 9.06
N VAL A 74 7.50 18.01 8.30
CA VAL A 74 7.45 18.03 6.82
C VAL A 74 6.90 16.71 6.28
N LEU A 75 7.46 15.58 6.73
CA LEU A 75 6.98 14.25 6.34
C LEU A 75 5.55 14.00 6.81
N GLY A 76 5.23 14.33 8.07
CA GLY A 76 3.87 14.23 8.59
C GLY A 76 2.86 15.00 7.74
N THR A 77 3.17 16.24 7.38
CA THR A 77 2.30 17.09 6.54
C THR A 77 2.15 16.53 5.14
N LEU A 78 3.23 16.05 4.53
CA LEU A 78 3.18 15.42 3.20
C LEU A 78 2.26 14.18 3.20
N TYR A 79 2.40 13.32 4.22
CA TYR A 79 1.55 12.14 4.36
C TYR A 79 0.08 12.48 4.66
N VAL A 80 -0.21 13.60 5.32
CA VAL A 80 -1.58 14.12 5.45
C VAL A 80 -2.16 14.45 4.09
N ILE A 81 -1.43 15.18 3.26
CA ILE A 81 -1.89 15.56 1.92
C ILE A 81 -2.16 14.29 1.09
N ILE A 82 -1.19 13.38 1.02
CA ILE A 82 -1.30 12.13 0.27
C ILE A 82 -2.48 11.28 0.80
N GLY A 83 -2.60 11.14 2.12
CA GLY A 83 -3.65 10.37 2.76
C GLY A 83 -5.05 10.91 2.45
N LEU A 84 -5.25 12.23 2.49
CA LEU A 84 -6.53 12.86 2.14
C LEU A 84 -6.91 12.65 0.68
N PHE A 85 -5.96 12.83 -0.25
CA PHE A 85 -6.21 12.56 -1.67
C PHE A 85 -6.54 11.09 -1.92
N ALA A 86 -5.83 10.17 -1.28
CA ALA A 86 -6.05 8.75 -1.45
C ALA A 86 -7.39 8.28 -0.83
N LEU A 87 -7.77 8.81 0.34
CA LEU A 87 -9.10 8.57 0.94
C LEU A 87 -10.22 9.08 0.04
N PHE A 88 -10.10 10.32 -0.43
CA PHE A 88 -11.11 10.93 -1.29
C PHE A 88 -11.22 10.20 -2.63
N GLY A 89 -10.09 9.99 -3.32
CA GLY A 89 -10.05 9.36 -4.64
C GLY A 89 -10.60 7.94 -4.63
N ASN A 90 -10.11 7.09 -3.73
CA ASN A 90 -10.59 5.71 -3.64
C ASN A 90 -12.02 5.63 -3.08
N GLY A 91 -12.40 6.55 -2.19
CA GLY A 91 -13.77 6.68 -1.69
C GLY A 91 -14.77 7.00 -2.81
N VAL A 92 -14.43 7.93 -3.71
CA VAL A 92 -15.25 8.26 -4.89
C VAL A 92 -15.37 7.06 -5.83
N VAL A 93 -14.29 6.33 -6.09
CA VAL A 93 -14.33 5.11 -6.91
C VAL A 93 -15.32 4.11 -6.31
N LEU A 94 -15.16 3.78 -5.02
CA LEU A 94 -16.06 2.85 -4.32
C LEU A 94 -17.52 3.31 -4.36
N TRP A 95 -17.77 4.59 -4.12
CA TRP A 95 -19.11 5.18 -4.19
C TRP A 95 -19.75 5.02 -5.57
N VAL A 96 -19.05 5.42 -6.63
CA VAL A 96 -19.56 5.36 -8.01
C VAL A 96 -19.93 3.93 -8.41
N PHE A 97 -19.07 2.96 -8.12
CA PHE A 97 -19.30 1.56 -8.47
C PHE A 97 -20.40 0.89 -7.64
N CYS A 98 -20.58 1.30 -6.38
CA CYS A 98 -21.67 0.82 -5.53
C CYS A 98 -23.05 1.37 -5.96
N CYS A 99 -23.11 2.66 -6.30
CA CYS A 99 -24.36 3.34 -6.68
C CYS A 99 -24.81 3.05 -8.11
N THR A 100 -23.91 2.64 -9.01
CA THR A 100 -24.22 2.50 -10.44
C THR A 100 -24.43 1.04 -10.84
N ARG A 101 -25.70 0.61 -10.95
CA ARG A 101 -26.05 -0.80 -11.29
C ARG A 101 -25.51 -1.25 -12.65
N SER A 102 -25.39 -0.35 -13.62
CA SER A 102 -24.85 -0.65 -14.96
C SER A 102 -23.36 -0.98 -14.97
N LEU A 103 -22.64 -0.72 -13.87
CA LEU A 103 -21.22 -1.06 -13.68
C LEU A 103 -21.00 -2.39 -12.94
N ARG A 104 -22.03 -3.21 -12.73
CA ARG A 104 -21.88 -4.50 -12.03
C ARG A 104 -21.40 -5.59 -12.99
N SER A 105 -20.08 -5.73 -13.12
CA SER A 105 -19.42 -6.81 -13.88
C SER A 105 -18.33 -7.47 -13.02
N GLY A 106 -17.87 -8.67 -13.39
CA GLY A 106 -16.80 -9.35 -12.67
C GLY A 106 -15.49 -8.56 -12.68
N THR A 107 -15.14 -7.92 -13.80
CA THR A 107 -13.96 -7.04 -13.89
C THR A 107 -14.08 -5.84 -12.95
N ASN A 108 -15.28 -5.26 -12.82
CA ASN A 108 -15.50 -4.12 -11.93
C ASN A 108 -15.44 -4.50 -10.45
N LEU A 109 -15.71 -5.77 -10.08
CA LEU A 109 -15.43 -6.26 -8.72
C LEU A 109 -13.95 -6.22 -8.36
N LEU A 110 -13.06 -6.50 -9.33
CA LEU A 110 -11.61 -6.39 -9.11
C LEU A 110 -11.21 -4.93 -8.88
N VAL A 111 -11.79 -3.99 -9.64
CA VAL A 111 -11.58 -2.54 -9.44
C VAL A 111 -12.10 -2.08 -8.08
N ILE A 112 -13.27 -2.56 -7.64
CA ILE A 112 -13.80 -2.28 -6.30
C ILE A 112 -12.85 -2.82 -5.22
N ASN A 113 -12.35 -4.04 -5.37
CA ASN A 113 -11.39 -4.61 -4.42
C ASN A 113 -10.07 -3.83 -4.38
N LEU A 114 -9.64 -3.26 -5.51
CA LEU A 114 -8.46 -2.40 -5.56
C LEU A 114 -8.68 -1.13 -4.74
N ALA A 115 -9.78 -0.41 -5.01
CA ALA A 115 -10.14 0.79 -4.24
C ALA A 115 -10.34 0.49 -2.75
N PHE A 116 -10.91 -0.66 -2.42
CA PHE A 116 -11.06 -1.11 -1.04
C PHE A 116 -9.69 -1.37 -0.37
N SER A 117 -8.79 -2.10 -1.05
CA SER A 117 -7.41 -2.33 -0.59
C SER A 117 -6.68 -1.03 -0.30
N ASP A 118 -6.75 -0.08 -1.24
CA ASP A 118 -6.06 1.21 -1.12
C ASP A 118 -6.66 2.07 0.00
N LEU A 119 -7.98 2.02 0.24
CA LEU A 119 -8.58 2.66 1.42
C LEU A 119 -8.11 2.01 2.72
N CYS A 120 -8.10 0.69 2.82
CA CYS A 120 -7.62 0.00 4.00
C CYS A 120 -6.14 0.29 4.28
N MET A 121 -5.32 0.39 3.22
CA MET A 121 -3.93 0.83 3.32
C MET A 121 -3.86 2.23 3.93
N VAL A 122 -4.55 3.21 3.35
CA VAL A 122 -4.46 4.58 3.84
C VAL A 122 -5.00 4.69 5.27
N ILE A 123 -6.13 4.07 5.59
CA ILE A 123 -6.72 4.10 6.93
C ILE A 123 -5.79 3.48 7.98
N SER A 124 -5.11 2.38 7.65
CA SER A 124 -4.19 1.71 8.57
C SER A 124 -2.84 2.41 8.71
N GLN A 125 -2.36 3.09 7.66
CA GLN A 125 -1.02 3.69 7.64
C GLN A 125 -1.02 5.17 8.02
N PHE A 126 -1.87 5.99 7.38
CA PHE A 126 -1.80 7.45 7.46
C PHE A 126 -1.92 8.01 8.89
N PRO A 127 -2.94 7.64 9.71
CA PRO A 127 -3.09 8.22 11.04
C PRO A 127 -1.95 7.85 11.98
N ILE A 128 -1.49 6.59 11.90
CA ILE A 128 -0.41 6.04 12.73
C ILE A 128 0.90 6.75 12.40
N LEU A 129 1.25 6.83 11.11
CA LEU A 129 2.48 7.48 10.67
C LEU A 129 2.50 8.96 11.05
N VAL A 130 1.40 9.68 10.85
CA VAL A 130 1.32 11.11 11.18
C VAL A 130 1.48 11.34 12.68
N CYS A 131 0.87 10.49 13.50
CA CYS A 131 1.02 10.55 14.96
C CYS A 131 2.49 10.36 15.38
N ASN A 132 3.19 9.37 14.80
CA ASN A 132 4.60 9.11 15.09
C ASN A 132 5.52 10.20 14.52
N CYS A 133 5.23 10.76 13.34
CA CYS A 133 5.97 11.89 12.78
C CYS A 133 5.89 13.11 13.71
N PHE A 134 4.71 13.53 14.14
CA PHE A 134 4.61 14.65 15.10
C PHE A 134 5.15 14.32 16.50
N SER A 135 5.38 13.04 16.79
CA SER A 135 6.03 12.56 18.01
C SER A 135 7.54 12.38 17.86
N GLN A 136 8.09 12.62 16.67
CA GLN A 136 9.51 12.46 16.30
C GLN A 136 10.09 11.04 16.42
N ALA A 137 9.29 10.07 16.88
CA ALA A 137 9.65 8.66 17.00
C ALA A 137 8.37 7.82 17.11
N TRP A 138 8.53 6.49 17.03
CA TRP A 138 7.45 5.54 17.25
C TRP A 138 7.04 5.44 18.72
N VAL A 139 5.77 5.71 19.03
CA VAL A 139 5.25 5.82 20.40
C VAL A 139 4.00 4.97 20.68
N ILE A 140 3.62 4.09 19.76
CA ILE A 140 2.31 3.37 19.81
C ILE A 140 2.50 1.89 20.21
N GLY A 141 3.70 1.52 20.67
CA GLY A 141 4.03 0.18 21.16
C GLY A 141 4.40 -0.83 20.07
N PRO A 142 4.93 -2.01 20.45
CA PRO A 142 5.52 -2.97 19.52
C PRO A 142 4.47 -3.74 18.70
N PHE A 143 3.32 -4.09 19.28
CA PHE A 143 2.26 -4.80 18.56
C PHE A 143 1.69 -3.97 17.40
N VAL A 144 1.51 -2.66 17.61
CA VAL A 144 1.02 -1.77 16.55
C VAL A 144 2.07 -1.61 15.45
N CYS A 145 3.36 -1.68 15.78
CA CYS A 145 4.43 -1.68 14.77
C CYS A 145 4.34 -2.90 13.87
N GLU A 146 4.12 -4.08 14.44
CA GLU A 146 3.92 -5.31 13.65
C GLU A 146 2.66 -5.24 12.79
N LEU A 147 1.54 -4.78 13.35
CA LEU A 147 0.30 -4.63 12.60
C LEU A 147 0.40 -3.57 11.49
N TYR A 148 1.13 -2.48 11.73
CA TYR A 148 1.40 -1.44 10.75
C TYR A 148 2.20 -2.01 9.57
N GLY A 149 3.32 -2.67 9.84
CA GLY A 149 4.14 -3.30 8.80
C GLY A 149 3.38 -4.38 8.04
N PHE A 150 2.60 -5.20 8.74
CA PHE A 150 1.73 -6.20 8.13
C PHE A 150 0.69 -5.59 7.20
N CYS A 151 -0.08 -4.60 7.66
CA CYS A 151 -1.09 -3.94 6.84
C CYS A 151 -0.46 -3.30 5.60
N GLY A 152 0.68 -2.62 5.75
CA GLY A 152 1.40 -2.01 4.65
C GLY A 152 1.79 -3.04 3.59
N ALA A 153 2.41 -4.15 4.01
CA ALA A 153 2.79 -5.24 3.12
C ALA A 153 1.58 -5.94 2.48
N LEU A 154 0.53 -6.20 3.26
CA LEU A 154 -0.69 -6.88 2.82
C LEU A 154 -1.41 -6.10 1.73
N PHE A 155 -1.75 -4.84 2.00
CA PHE A 155 -2.52 -4.03 1.06
C PHE A 155 -1.69 -3.64 -0.17
N GLY A 156 -0.38 -3.39 0.00
CA GLY A 156 0.54 -3.20 -1.11
C GLY A 156 0.61 -4.42 -2.04
N THR A 157 0.81 -5.61 -1.47
CA THR A 157 0.84 -6.88 -2.24
C THR A 157 -0.52 -7.18 -2.87
N MET A 158 -1.62 -6.95 -2.15
CA MET A 158 -2.97 -7.13 -2.69
C MET A 158 -3.23 -6.22 -3.89
N SER A 159 -2.85 -4.94 -3.83
CA SER A 159 -3.11 -3.99 -4.91
C SER A 159 -2.37 -4.38 -6.20
N ILE A 160 -1.11 -4.80 -6.13
CA ILE A 160 -0.35 -5.20 -7.33
C ILE A 160 -0.79 -6.55 -7.91
N ILE A 161 -1.10 -7.54 -7.08
CA ILE A 161 -1.64 -8.82 -7.55
C ILE A 161 -3.02 -8.60 -8.20
N ASN A 162 -3.85 -7.74 -7.61
CA ASN A 162 -5.14 -7.37 -8.18
C ASN A 162 -4.99 -6.66 -9.54
N LEU A 163 -4.06 -5.72 -9.66
CA LEU A 163 -3.72 -5.09 -10.95
C LEU A 163 -3.26 -6.11 -12.00
N ALA A 164 -2.45 -7.10 -11.61
CA ALA A 164 -2.02 -8.17 -12.51
C ALA A 164 -3.20 -9.04 -12.99
N VAL A 165 -4.13 -9.39 -12.10
CA VAL A 165 -5.34 -10.13 -12.45
C VAL A 165 -6.23 -9.30 -13.39
N ILE A 166 -6.39 -8.00 -13.14
CA ILE A 166 -7.13 -7.10 -14.04
C ILE A 166 -6.46 -7.06 -15.43
N ALA A 167 -5.14 -6.87 -15.49
CA ALA A 167 -4.40 -6.85 -16.75
C ALA A 167 -4.57 -8.16 -17.54
N TYR A 168 -4.51 -9.30 -16.85
CA TYR A 168 -4.74 -10.61 -17.46
C TYR A 168 -6.17 -10.80 -17.96
N ASP A 169 -7.16 -10.35 -17.20
CA ASP A 169 -8.56 -10.36 -17.63
C ASP A 169 -8.77 -9.52 -18.90
N ARG A 170 -8.11 -8.37 -19.00
CA ARG A 170 -8.12 -7.53 -20.21
C ARG A 170 -7.46 -8.19 -21.40
N TYR A 171 -6.29 -8.79 -21.19
CA TYR A 171 -5.62 -9.58 -22.22
C TYR A 171 -6.56 -10.65 -22.79
N ARG A 172 -7.23 -11.43 -21.93
CA ARG A 172 -8.18 -12.46 -22.37
C ARG A 172 -9.41 -11.89 -23.08
N ALA A 173 -9.96 -10.78 -22.61
CA ALA A 173 -11.13 -10.16 -23.22
C ALA A 173 -10.83 -9.65 -24.65
N ILE A 174 -9.64 -9.10 -24.86
CA ILE A 174 -9.23 -8.46 -26.13
C ILE A 174 -8.77 -9.49 -27.16
N LEU A 175 -8.04 -10.52 -26.75
CA LEU A 175 -7.51 -11.53 -27.68
C LEU A 175 -8.50 -12.64 -28.02
N SER A 176 -9.68 -12.66 -27.41
CA SER A 176 -10.69 -13.69 -27.69
C SER A 176 -11.37 -13.47 -29.06
N PRO A 177 -11.21 -14.39 -30.03
CA PRO A 177 -11.68 -14.21 -31.41
C PRO A 177 -13.21 -14.25 -31.57
N PHE A 178 -13.94 -14.76 -30.58
CA PHE A 178 -15.41 -14.89 -30.62
C PHE A 178 -16.15 -13.89 -29.70
N GLY A 179 -15.51 -12.77 -29.38
CA GLY A 179 -16.00 -11.81 -28.40
C GLY A 179 -15.76 -12.34 -26.98
N GLY A 180 -14.69 -11.85 -26.33
CA GLY A 180 -14.30 -12.30 -25.01
C GLY A 180 -15.46 -12.29 -24.02
N THR A 181 -15.82 -13.46 -23.49
CA THR A 181 -16.80 -13.55 -22.41
C THR A 181 -16.27 -12.75 -21.24
N GLN A 182 -16.99 -11.70 -20.85
CA GLN A 182 -16.68 -10.90 -19.67
C GLN A 182 -16.48 -11.80 -18.45
N LEU A 183 -15.59 -11.37 -17.54
CA LEU A 183 -15.35 -12.10 -16.31
C LEU A 183 -16.66 -12.32 -15.56
N SER A 184 -17.02 -13.59 -15.36
CA SER A 184 -18.24 -13.92 -14.63
C SER A 184 -18.08 -13.56 -13.16
N MET A 185 -19.17 -13.20 -12.49
CA MET A 185 -19.17 -12.85 -11.07
C MET A 185 -18.59 -13.97 -10.18
N ARG A 186 -18.86 -15.23 -10.53
CA ARG A 186 -18.32 -16.40 -9.81
C ARG A 186 -16.79 -16.49 -9.94
N ARG A 187 -16.26 -16.30 -11.15
CA ARG A 187 -14.80 -16.30 -11.38
C ARG A 187 -14.12 -15.10 -10.73
N ALA A 188 -14.75 -13.92 -10.76
CA ALA A 188 -14.27 -12.75 -10.05
C ALA A 188 -14.19 -13.01 -8.54
N GLY A 189 -15.23 -13.58 -7.93
CA GLY A 189 -15.22 -13.96 -6.51
C GLY A 189 -14.10 -14.94 -6.16
N LEU A 190 -13.83 -15.92 -7.02
CA LEU A 190 -12.70 -16.83 -6.84
C LEU A 190 -11.36 -16.09 -6.91
N TRP A 191 -11.17 -15.19 -7.88
CA TRP A 191 -9.97 -14.36 -7.97
C TRP A 191 -9.77 -13.49 -6.72
N LEU A 192 -10.84 -12.88 -6.21
CA LEU A 192 -10.77 -12.11 -4.96
C LEU A 192 -10.27 -12.99 -3.81
N LEU A 193 -10.86 -14.18 -3.62
CA LEU A 193 -10.41 -15.10 -2.59
C LEU A 193 -8.92 -15.45 -2.75
N LEU A 194 -8.48 -15.75 -3.97
CA LEU A 194 -7.09 -16.08 -4.26
C LEU A 194 -6.14 -14.90 -3.97
N ILE A 195 -6.52 -13.68 -4.33
CA ILE A 195 -5.76 -12.47 -4.04
C ILE A 195 -5.58 -12.30 -2.52
N TRP A 196 -6.67 -12.40 -1.76
CA TRP A 196 -6.63 -12.24 -0.30
C TRP A 196 -5.80 -13.33 0.38
N VAL A 197 -5.97 -14.60 -0.01
CA VAL A 197 -5.21 -15.72 0.55
C VAL A 197 -3.73 -15.62 0.17
N TYR A 198 -3.42 -15.24 -1.07
CA TYR A 198 -2.05 -15.08 -1.54
C TYR A 198 -1.32 -13.97 -0.79
N SER A 199 -1.89 -12.75 -0.78
CA SER A 199 -1.27 -11.60 -0.12
C SER A 199 -1.21 -11.79 1.40
N GLY A 200 -2.30 -12.27 2.01
CA GLY A 200 -2.35 -12.58 3.44
C GLY A 200 -1.36 -13.65 3.83
N GLY A 201 -1.24 -14.71 3.02
CA GLY A 201 -0.33 -15.81 3.24
C GLY A 201 1.12 -15.35 3.32
N TRP A 202 1.61 -14.65 2.30
CA TRP A 202 3.00 -14.15 2.28
C TRP A 202 3.28 -13.14 3.38
N CYS A 203 2.39 -12.17 3.59
CA CYS A 203 2.61 -11.12 4.57
C CYS A 203 2.42 -11.60 6.02
N ALA A 204 1.73 -12.72 6.27
CA ALA A 204 1.56 -13.23 7.64
C ALA A 204 2.78 -14.03 8.13
N LEU A 205 3.66 -14.49 7.25
CA LEU A 205 4.81 -15.35 7.61
C LEU A 205 5.75 -14.77 8.69
N PRO A 206 6.01 -13.45 8.78
CA PRO A 206 6.77 -12.86 9.88
C PRO A 206 6.16 -13.13 11.26
N PHE A 207 4.83 -13.26 11.39
CA PHE A 207 4.20 -13.64 12.67
C PHE A 207 4.47 -15.10 13.05
N PHE A 208 4.84 -15.94 12.08
CA PHE A 208 5.18 -17.35 12.28
C PHE A 208 6.70 -17.57 12.34
N GLY A 209 7.49 -16.50 12.48
CA GLY A 209 8.93 -16.54 12.68
C GLY A 209 9.77 -16.54 11.41
N TRP A 210 9.17 -16.43 10.22
CA TRP A 210 9.94 -16.22 8.99
C TRP A 210 10.05 -14.73 8.70
N ASN A 211 11.16 -14.13 9.17
CA ASN A 211 11.38 -12.68 9.28
C ASN A 211 10.57 -12.04 10.43
N GLN A 212 10.59 -10.73 10.57
CA GLN A 212 9.91 -9.94 11.60
C GLN A 212 9.58 -8.54 11.08
N TYR A 213 8.57 -7.90 11.68
CA TYR A 213 8.29 -6.48 11.45
C TYR A 213 9.06 -5.59 12.44
N VAL A 214 9.79 -4.61 11.91
CA VAL A 214 10.77 -3.74 12.59
C VAL A 214 10.62 -2.28 12.16
N LEU A 215 11.19 -1.35 12.93
CA LEU A 215 11.22 0.07 12.61
C LEU A 215 12.15 0.38 11.44
N GLU A 216 11.80 1.37 10.62
CA GLU A 216 12.61 1.80 9.48
C GLU A 216 12.77 3.33 9.40
N GLY A 217 13.77 3.77 8.64
CA GLY A 217 13.98 5.18 8.29
C GLY A 217 14.15 6.08 9.52
N LEU A 218 13.26 7.07 9.66
CA LEU A 218 13.25 7.99 10.81
C LEU A 218 12.65 7.37 12.09
N LEU A 219 12.45 6.05 12.13
CA LEU A 219 11.83 5.31 13.22
C LEU A 219 10.40 5.79 13.53
N THR A 220 9.67 6.20 12.49
CA THR A 220 8.25 6.62 12.56
C THR A 220 7.31 5.67 11.82
N SER A 221 7.85 4.71 11.08
CA SER A 221 7.14 3.64 10.36
C SER A 221 7.76 2.28 10.66
N CYS A 222 7.01 1.22 10.38
CA CYS A 222 7.47 -0.15 10.51
C CYS A 222 7.28 -0.94 9.20
N THR A 223 8.19 -1.87 8.94
CA THR A 223 8.17 -2.74 7.76
C THR A 223 8.81 -4.09 8.08
N PHE A 224 8.84 -5.02 7.11
CA PHE A 224 9.58 -6.27 7.24
C PHE A 224 11.09 -6.01 7.32
N ASP A 225 11.82 -6.86 8.04
CA ASP A 225 13.26 -6.69 8.24
C ASP A 225 14.05 -7.06 7.00
N TYR A 226 14.42 -6.03 6.22
CA TYR A 226 15.30 -6.15 5.05
C TYR A 226 16.79 -5.91 5.37
N LEU A 227 17.13 -5.56 6.62
CA LEU A 227 18.50 -5.21 7.03
C LEU A 227 19.23 -6.40 7.65
N SER A 228 18.49 -7.33 8.25
CA SER A 228 19.08 -8.54 8.83
C SER A 228 19.79 -9.39 7.78
N MET A 229 21.03 -9.79 8.12
CA MET A 229 21.93 -10.47 7.18
C MET A 229 21.89 -12.00 7.29
N ASP A 230 21.11 -12.54 8.21
CA ASP A 230 20.93 -13.98 8.34
C ASP A 230 20.18 -14.54 7.13
N THR A 231 20.52 -15.78 6.75
CA THR A 231 19.97 -16.44 5.56
C THR A 231 18.45 -16.62 5.66
N TRP A 232 17.92 -16.79 6.87
CA TRP A 232 16.50 -17.01 7.10
C TRP A 232 15.67 -15.77 6.78
N SER A 233 16.00 -14.61 7.37
CA SER A 233 15.35 -13.33 7.09
C SER A 233 15.54 -12.89 5.63
N ARG A 234 16.75 -13.05 5.07
CA ARG A 234 17.03 -12.72 3.66
C ARG A 234 16.23 -13.57 2.69
N SER A 235 16.06 -14.87 2.97
CA SER A 235 15.26 -15.74 2.11
C SER A 235 13.81 -15.28 2.02
N TYR A 236 13.21 -14.78 3.12
CA TYR A 236 11.89 -14.18 3.11
C TYR A 236 11.83 -12.95 2.20
N VAL A 237 12.81 -12.03 2.32
CA VAL A 237 12.85 -10.80 1.51
C VAL A 237 12.89 -11.13 0.02
N VAL A 238 13.74 -12.10 -0.39
CA VAL A 238 13.83 -12.56 -1.78
C VAL A 238 12.51 -13.17 -2.25
N VAL A 239 11.91 -14.04 -1.44
CA VAL A 239 10.63 -14.69 -1.78
C VAL A 239 9.50 -13.67 -1.88
N LEU A 240 9.42 -12.72 -0.95
CA LEU A 240 8.44 -11.64 -0.97
C LEU A 240 8.64 -10.73 -2.18
N PHE A 241 9.88 -10.40 -2.54
CA PHE A 241 10.18 -9.66 -3.77
C PHE A 241 9.69 -10.41 -5.02
N LEU A 242 9.95 -11.72 -5.11
CA LEU A 242 9.47 -12.52 -6.24
C LEU A 242 7.94 -12.57 -6.26
N ALA A 243 7.32 -12.83 -5.11
CA ALA A 243 5.88 -13.02 -4.98
C ALA A 243 5.08 -11.73 -5.17
N SER A 244 5.56 -10.60 -4.64
CA SER A 244 4.84 -9.33 -4.57
C SER A 244 5.29 -8.32 -5.63
N TYR A 245 6.41 -8.54 -6.33
CA TYR A 245 6.91 -7.63 -7.36
C TYR A 245 7.20 -8.33 -8.69
N ALA A 246 8.12 -9.30 -8.71
CA ALA A 246 8.60 -9.88 -9.98
C ALA A 246 7.51 -10.65 -10.73
N VAL A 247 6.78 -11.54 -10.06
CA VAL A 247 5.68 -12.33 -10.66
C VAL A 247 4.57 -11.44 -11.22
N PRO A 248 3.96 -10.51 -10.44
CA PRO A 248 2.95 -9.63 -11.00
C PRO A 248 3.47 -8.75 -12.14
N LEU A 249 4.73 -8.29 -12.08
CA LEU A 249 5.35 -7.55 -13.19
C LEU A 249 5.40 -8.40 -14.46
N VAL A 250 5.85 -9.65 -14.38
CA VAL A 250 5.89 -10.56 -15.54
C VAL A 250 4.49 -10.77 -16.12
N VAL A 251 3.47 -10.99 -15.28
CA VAL A 251 2.08 -11.17 -15.73
C VAL A 251 1.57 -9.93 -16.46
N VAL A 252 1.80 -8.75 -15.90
CA VAL A 252 1.44 -7.47 -16.50
C VAL A 252 2.16 -7.28 -17.84
N CYS A 253 3.48 -7.45 -17.89
CA CYS A 253 4.27 -7.28 -19.10
C CYS A 253 3.78 -8.23 -20.21
N TYR A 254 3.55 -9.50 -19.87
CA TYR A 254 3.01 -10.49 -20.80
C TYR A 254 1.62 -10.07 -21.33
N ALA A 255 0.71 -9.68 -20.45
CA ALA A 255 -0.64 -9.26 -20.80
C ALA A 255 -0.61 -8.05 -21.75
N TYR A 256 0.14 -7.00 -21.41
CA TYR A 256 0.21 -5.78 -22.21
C TYR A 256 0.94 -5.97 -23.53
N PHE A 257 2.02 -6.76 -23.56
CA PHE A 257 2.70 -7.12 -24.81
C PHE A 257 1.73 -7.82 -25.77
N GLY A 258 0.93 -8.75 -25.26
CA GLY A 258 -0.10 -9.43 -26.04
C GLY A 258 -1.21 -8.49 -26.54
N ILE A 259 -1.68 -7.58 -25.69
CA ILE A 259 -2.69 -6.57 -26.05
C ILE A 259 -2.19 -5.68 -27.19
N VAL A 260 -1.00 -5.09 -27.05
CA VAL A 260 -0.40 -4.20 -28.06
C VAL A 260 -0.22 -4.96 -29.38
N SER A 261 0.33 -6.18 -29.32
CA SER A 261 0.54 -7.02 -30.50
C SER A 261 -0.76 -7.33 -31.24
N SER A 262 -1.84 -7.61 -30.49
CA SER A 262 -3.17 -7.88 -31.05
C SER A 262 -3.77 -6.63 -31.69
N VAL A 263 -3.72 -5.48 -30.99
CA VAL A 263 -4.23 -4.21 -31.51
C VAL A 263 -3.52 -3.81 -32.80
N SER A 264 -2.19 -3.96 -32.87
CA SER A 264 -1.45 -3.67 -34.11
C SER A 264 -1.80 -4.62 -35.26
N ARG A 265 -2.22 -5.86 -34.99
CA ARG A 265 -2.73 -6.78 -36.02
C ARG A 265 -4.16 -6.41 -36.45
N HIS A 266 -5.01 -6.04 -35.49
CA HIS A 266 -6.39 -5.63 -35.75
C HIS A 266 -6.45 -4.32 -36.55
N ASP A 267 -5.60 -3.33 -36.23
CA ASP A 267 -5.53 -2.05 -36.95
C ASP A 267 -5.08 -2.22 -38.41
N ARG A 268 -4.18 -3.19 -38.68
CA ARG A 268 -3.78 -3.57 -40.04
C ARG A 268 -4.94 -4.21 -40.83
N ASN A 269 -5.74 -5.04 -40.17
CA ASN A 269 -6.88 -5.72 -40.79
C ASN A 269 -8.11 -4.79 -40.93
N LEU A 270 -8.29 -3.82 -40.01
CA LEU A 270 -9.38 -2.84 -40.08
C LEU A 270 -9.16 -1.86 -41.23
N LYS A 271 -7.93 -1.38 -41.45
CA LYS A 271 -7.58 -0.55 -42.62
C LYS A 271 -7.88 -1.23 -43.96
N SER A 272 -7.91 -2.57 -44.00
CA SER A 272 -8.37 -3.33 -45.17
C SER A 272 -9.89 -3.52 -45.25
N HIS A 273 -10.62 -3.49 -44.13
CA HIS A 273 -12.07 -3.74 -44.05
C HIS A 273 -12.95 -2.48 -43.92
N GLU A 274 -12.42 -1.34 -43.47
CA GLU A 274 -13.09 -0.03 -43.43
C GLU A 274 -13.56 0.44 -44.82
N ARG A 275 -13.04 -0.16 -45.90
CA ARG A 275 -13.52 0.05 -47.26
C ARG A 275 -14.86 -0.66 -47.57
N ALA A 276 -15.38 -1.52 -46.69
CA ALA A 276 -16.46 -2.45 -47.04
C ALA A 276 -17.74 -2.41 -46.17
N GLN A 277 -17.75 -1.88 -44.94
CA GLN A 277 -18.97 -1.91 -44.12
C GLN A 277 -19.02 -0.80 -43.06
N GLY A 278 -20.17 -0.11 -42.98
CA GLY A 278 -20.42 0.94 -41.98
C GLY A 278 -20.36 0.42 -40.54
N GLU A 279 -19.67 1.16 -39.68
CA GLU A 279 -19.38 0.74 -38.30
C GLU A 279 -20.61 0.81 -37.38
N ASN A 280 -20.81 -0.25 -36.59
CA ASN A 280 -21.90 -0.32 -35.61
C ASN A 280 -21.53 0.48 -34.35
N VAL A 281 -22.22 1.59 -34.10
CA VAL A 281 -21.98 2.53 -32.97
C VAL A 281 -21.87 1.84 -31.61
N ARG A 282 -22.60 0.74 -31.39
CA ARG A 282 -22.55 -0.06 -30.16
C ARG A 282 -21.19 -0.74 -29.96
N TYR A 283 -20.59 -1.29 -31.02
CA TYR A 283 -19.27 -1.92 -30.97
C TYR A 283 -18.17 -0.88 -30.70
N GLN A 284 -18.24 0.28 -31.36
CA GLN A 284 -17.31 1.38 -31.11
C GLN A 284 -17.35 1.86 -29.64
N ASN A 285 -18.54 2.00 -29.07
CA ASN A 285 -18.70 2.39 -27.66
C ASN A 285 -18.13 1.37 -26.68
N LEU A 286 -18.27 0.07 -26.96
CA LEU A 286 -17.66 -1.00 -26.15
C LEU A 286 -16.12 -0.94 -26.24
N GLN A 287 -15.58 -0.81 -27.46
CA GLN A 287 -14.13 -0.73 -27.68
C GLN A 287 -13.50 0.52 -27.04
N ARG A 288 -14.20 1.67 -27.05
CA ARG A 288 -13.78 2.87 -26.31
C ARG A 288 -13.70 2.65 -24.81
N ARG A 289 -14.70 2.00 -24.20
CA ARG A 289 -14.70 1.68 -22.76
C ARG A 289 -13.56 0.73 -22.39
N GLU A 290 -13.36 -0.30 -23.21
CA GLU A 290 -12.25 -1.24 -23.05
C GLU A 290 -10.88 -0.55 -23.14
N SER A 291 -10.71 0.36 -24.11
CA SER A 291 -9.48 1.16 -24.25
C SER A 291 -9.23 2.09 -23.06
N GLN A 292 -10.26 2.77 -22.55
CA GLN A 292 -10.15 3.63 -21.37
C GLN A 292 -9.76 2.83 -20.12
N LEU A 293 -10.37 1.65 -19.92
CA LEU A 293 -10.03 0.77 -18.82
C LEU A 293 -8.59 0.25 -18.93
N ASN A 294 -8.16 -0.18 -20.12
CA ASN A 294 -6.78 -0.61 -20.33
C ASN A 294 -5.76 0.49 -20.05
N ARG A 295 -6.04 1.72 -20.48
CA ARG A 295 -5.20 2.89 -20.21
C ARG A 295 -5.12 3.17 -18.72
N PHE A 296 -6.24 3.09 -18.01
CA PHE A 296 -6.28 3.21 -16.56
C PHE A 296 -5.37 2.17 -15.89
N VAL A 297 -5.57 0.88 -16.19
CA VAL A 297 -4.81 -0.22 -15.59
C VAL A 297 -3.31 -0.08 -15.91
N PHE A 298 -2.95 0.31 -17.12
CA PHE A 298 -1.55 0.50 -17.53
C PHE A 298 -0.90 1.64 -16.75
N THR A 299 -1.62 2.76 -16.62
CA THR A 299 -1.16 3.91 -15.83
C THR A 299 -1.03 3.55 -14.36
N SER A 300 -1.97 2.80 -13.78
CA SER A 300 -1.93 2.36 -12.38
C SER A 300 -0.74 1.42 -12.11
N VAL A 301 -0.48 0.47 -13.01
CA VAL A 301 0.69 -0.41 -12.92
C VAL A 301 1.98 0.41 -12.98
N LEU A 302 2.12 1.31 -13.96
CA LEU A 302 3.32 2.13 -14.09
C LEU A 302 3.54 2.99 -12.85
N ALA A 303 2.48 3.61 -12.32
CA ALA A 303 2.55 4.38 -11.10
C ALA A 303 3.00 3.52 -9.91
N PHE A 304 2.46 2.30 -9.76
CA PHE A 304 2.88 1.36 -8.73
C PHE A 304 4.36 0.99 -8.86
N MET A 305 4.83 0.71 -10.08
CA MET A 305 6.23 0.39 -10.33
C MET A 305 7.15 1.56 -10.00
N ILE A 306 6.81 2.78 -10.45
CA ILE A 306 7.58 3.98 -10.14
C ILE A 306 7.65 4.22 -8.62
N ALA A 307 6.53 4.02 -7.92
CA ALA A 307 6.47 4.20 -6.47
C ALA A 307 7.23 3.12 -5.69
N SER A 308 7.19 1.87 -6.15
CA SER A 308 7.71 0.71 -5.40
C SER A 308 9.15 0.34 -5.73
N THR A 309 9.65 0.71 -6.92
CA THR A 309 11.01 0.35 -7.36
C THR A 309 12.11 0.91 -6.44
N PRO A 310 12.06 2.19 -5.98
CA PRO A 310 13.07 2.70 -5.04
C PRO A 310 13.09 1.99 -3.69
N TYR A 311 11.97 1.35 -3.30
CA TYR A 311 11.89 0.58 -2.06
C TYR A 311 12.37 -0.87 -2.24
N ALA A 312 12.26 -1.40 -3.46
CA ALA A 312 12.52 -2.80 -3.77
C ALA A 312 13.94 -3.09 -4.28
N GLY A 313 14.69 -2.08 -4.74
CA GLY A 313 16.04 -2.20 -5.30
C GLY A 313 17.08 -1.46 -4.47
#